data_AF-A0A7V2S5I2-F1
#
_entry.id   AF-A0A7V2S5I2-F1
#
_cell.length_a   1.000
_cell.length_b   1.000
_cell.length_c   1.000
_cell.angle_alpha   90.00
_cell.angle_beta   90.00
_cell.angle_gamma   90.00
#
_symmetry.space_group_name_H-M   'P 1'
#
loop_
_entity.id
_entity.type
_entity.pdbx_description
1 polymer ?
#
loop_
_entity_poly.entity_id
_entity_poly.type
_entity_poly.pdbx_seq_one_letter_code
_entity_poly.pdbx_strand_id
1 'polypeptide(L)' 'WLLQDFFQHHKVTAFSVKEDGFSGDNYYLIGEYGSGQSRWNIYFLFSPGEENFQIQQIDIELNRK' A
#
# COMPACT_ATOMS: atom_id res chain seq x y z
N TRP A 1 -3.12 13.66 -2.21
CA TRP A 1 -3.21 13.34 -3.65
C TRP A 1 -4.27 12.26 -3.78
N LEU A 2 -5.11 12.27 -4.82
CA LEU A 2 -6.02 11.14 -5.03
C LEU A 2 -5.18 9.91 -5.39
N LEU A 3 -5.51 8.76 -4.80
CA LEU A 3 -4.81 7.50 -5.05
C LEU A 3 -4.75 7.16 -6.54
N GLN A 4 -5.81 7.53 -7.27
CA GLN A 4 -5.90 7.39 -8.72
C GLN A 4 -4.83 8.22 -9.46
N ASP A 5 -4.60 9.47 -9.05
CA ASP A 5 -3.57 10.33 -9.67
C ASP A 5 -2.19 9.72 -9.52
N PHE A 6 -1.89 9.16 -8.34
CA PHE A 6 -0.62 8.49 -8.08
C PHE A 6 -0.37 7.36 -9.09
N PHE A 7 -1.34 6.45 -9.26
CA PHE A 7 -1.18 5.31 -10.17
C PHE A 7 -1.17 5.70 -11.65
N GLN A 8 -1.80 6.81 -12.03
CA GLN A 8 -1.74 7.34 -13.40
C GLN A 8 -0.36 7.92 -13.73
N HIS A 9 0.27 8.62 -12.79
CA HIS A 9 1.60 9.22 -12.98
C HIS A 9 2.75 8.24 -12.76
N HIS A 10 2.55 7.22 -11.93
CA HIS A 10 3.56 6.23 -11.57
C HIS A 10 3.09 4.83 -11.98
N LYS A 11 3.19 4.47 -13.26
CA LYS A 11 2.76 3.16 -13.76
C LYS A 11 3.54 2.02 -13.09
N VAL A 12 2.81 1.03 -12.57
CA VAL A 12 3.39 -0.13 -11.89
C VAL A 12 4.26 -0.94 -12.85
N THR A 13 5.45 -1.30 -12.41
CA THR A 13 6.32 -2.30 -13.06
C THR A 13 6.42 -3.58 -12.24
N ALA A 14 6.34 -3.47 -10.90
CA ALA A 14 6.29 -4.60 -9.98
C ALA A 14 5.61 -4.18 -8.67
N PHE A 15 5.00 -5.14 -7.99
CA PHE A 15 4.57 -5.01 -6.61
C PHE A 15 4.96 -6.28 -5.84
N SER A 16 5.53 -6.12 -4.65
CA SER A 16 5.84 -7.23 -3.76
C SER A 16 5.43 -6.90 -2.32
N VAL A 17 4.93 -7.89 -1.61
CA VAL A 17 4.68 -7.75 -0.16
C VAL A 17 6.01 -7.87 0.56
N LYS A 18 6.28 -6.92 1.46
CA LYS A 18 7.45 -6.92 2.35
C LYS A 18 7.10 -7.52 3.70
N GLU A 19 5.95 -7.12 4.24
CA GLU A 19 5.47 -7.53 5.55
C GLU A 19 3.94 -7.41 5.57
N ASP A 20 3.28 -8.29 6.30
CA ASP A 20 1.87 -8.19 6.62
C ASP A 20 1.58 -8.86 7.96
N GLY A 21 0.45 -8.49 8.57
CA GLY A 21 0.10 -9.03 9.88
C GLY A 21 -1.14 -8.38 10.48
N PHE A 22 -1.38 -8.66 11.75
CA PHE A 22 -2.52 -8.13 12.50
C PHE A 22 -2.05 -7.22 13.64
N SER A 23 -2.79 -6.13 13.87
CA SER A 23 -2.62 -5.23 15.00
C SER A 23 -3.97 -4.97 15.65
N GLY A 24 -4.25 -5.67 16.74
CA GLY A 24 -5.61 -5.78 17.27
C GLY A 24 -6.51 -6.48 16.25
N ASP A 25 -7.68 -5.90 15.99
CA ASP A 25 -8.61 -6.43 14.98
C ASP A 25 -8.29 -5.97 13.55
N ASN A 26 -7.30 -5.09 13.37
CA ASN A 26 -6.92 -4.58 12.05
C ASN A 26 -5.88 -5.48 11.39
N TYR A 27 -5.95 -5.60 10.08
CA TYR A 27 -4.91 -6.21 9.25
C TYR A 27 -4.07 -5.10 8.61
N TYR A 28 -2.75 -5.29 8.53
CA TYR A 28 -1.85 -4.36 7.85
C TYR A 28 -1.06 -5.09 6.76
N LEU A 29 -0.75 -4.37 5.69
CA LEU A 29 0.11 -4.84 4.61
C LEU A 29 1.08 -3.74 4.19
N ILE A 30 2.36 -4.08 4.12
CA ILE A 30 3.44 -3.22 3.66
C ILE A 30 3.97 -3.81 2.36
N GLY A 31 3.81 -3.07 1.26
CA GLY A 31 4.29 -3.46 -0.06
C GLY A 31 5.42 -2.56 -0.56
N GLU A 32 6.26 -3.10 -1.44
CA GLU A 32 7.11 -2.31 -2.32
C GLU A 32 6.44 -2.16 -3.69
N TYR A 33 6.29 -0.93 -4.14
CA TYR A 33 5.75 -0.58 -5.44
C TYR A 33 6.85 -0.01 -6.35
N GLY A 34 7.11 -0.70 -7.45
CA GLY A 34 8.04 -0.27 -8.48
C GLY A 34 7.34 0.51 -9.58
N SER A 35 7.94 1.64 -9.99
CA SER A 35 7.54 2.41 -11.17
C SER A 35 8.79 2.99 -11.84
N GLY A 36 9.20 2.43 -12.98
CA GLY A 36 10.45 2.79 -13.63
C GLY A 36 11.66 2.56 -12.71
N GLN A 37 12.45 3.60 -12.46
CA GLN A 37 13.59 3.59 -11.54
C GLN A 37 13.20 3.90 -10.08
N SER A 38 11.96 4.33 -9.83
CA SER A 38 11.49 4.65 -8.49
C SER A 38 10.94 3.42 -7.78
N ARG A 39 11.15 3.39 -6.46
CA ARG A 39 10.56 2.43 -5.53
C ARG A 39 9.82 3.20 -4.45
N TRP A 40 8.65 2.71 -4.06
CA TRP A 40 7.79 3.30 -3.04
C TRP A 40 7.41 2.24 -2.04
N ASN A 41 7.37 2.56 -0.75
CA ASN A 41 6.63 1.76 0.21
C ASN A 41 5.16 2.15 0.13
N ILE A 42 4.27 1.17 0.09
CA ILE A 42 2.83 1.38 0.23
C ILE A 42 2.37 0.66 1.49
N TYR A 43 1.71 1.39 2.37
CA TYR A 43 1.17 0.91 3.62
C TYR A 43 -0.34 0.86 3.50
N PHE A 44 -0.92 -0.30 3.76
CA PHE A 44 -2.36 -0.50 3.81
C PHE A 44 -2.75 -0.84 5.24
N LEU A 45 -3.75 -0.13 5.76
CA LEU A 45 -4.44 -0.51 6.99
C LEU A 45 -5.86 -0.92 6.64
N PHE A 46 -6.24 -2.11 7.08
CA PHE A 46 -7.56 -2.65 6.90
C PHE A 46 -8.24 -2.83 8.24
N SER A 47 -9.50 -2.42 8.33
CA SER A 47 -10.37 -2.67 9.48
C SER A 47 -11.41 -3.74 9.15
N PRO A 48 -11.85 -4.53 10.14
CA PRO A 48 -12.91 -5.51 9.93
C PRO A 48 -14.23 -4.79 9.59
N GLY A 49 -14.84 -5.18 8.46
CA GLY A 49 -16.22 -4.84 8.12
C GLY A 49 -17.17 -6.00 8.43
N GLU A 50 -18.44 -5.87 8.03
CA GLU A 50 -19.47 -6.89 8.32
C GLU A 50 -19.14 -8.28 7.75
N GLU A 51 -18.51 -8.34 6.58
CA GLU A 51 -18.19 -9.62 5.91
C GLU A 51 -16.70 -9.78 5.55
N ASN A 52 -15.96 -8.67 5.42
CA ASN A 52 -14.58 -8.67 4.98
C ASN A 52 -13.81 -7.48 5.55
N PHE A 53 -12.48 -7.56 5.53
CA PHE A 53 -11.61 -6.42 5.76
C PHE A 53 -11.84 -5.32 4.72
N GLN A 54 -11.92 -4.07 5.17
CA GLN A 54 -12.06 -2.89 4.33
C GLN A 54 -10.83 -2.00 4.50
N ILE A 55 -10.39 -1.37 3.41
CA ILE A 55 -9.29 -0.40 3.46
C ILE A 55 -9.73 0.81 4.27
N GLN A 56 -9.06 1.06 5.40
CA GLN A 56 -9.25 2.23 6.24
C GLN A 56 -8.30 3.35 5.84
N GLN A 57 -7.04 3.00 5.56
CA GLN A 57 -5.99 3.97 5.25
C GLN A 57 -5.00 3.39 4.24
N ILE A 58 -4.49 4.26 3.38
CA ILE A 58 -3.36 3.97 2.49
C ILE A 58 -2.37 5.12 2.62
N ASP A 59 -1.12 4.80 2.93
CA ASP A 59 0.00 5.74 2.85
C ASP A 59 1.02 5.28 1.83
N ILE A 60 1.68 6.24 1.19
CA ILE A 60 2.68 6.00 0.15
C ILE A 60 3.91 6.84 0.46
N GLU A 61 5.06 6.20 0.57
CA GLU A 61 6.34 6.84 0.87
C GLU A 61 7.38 6.52 -0.20
N LEU A 62 8.09 7.53 -0.71
CA LEU A 62 9.19 7.30 -1.64
C LEU A 62 10.33 6.63 -0.90
N ASN A 63 10.77 5.46 -1.38
CA ASN A 63 11.92 4.77 -0.83
C ASN A 63 13.21 5.45 -1.34
N ARG A 64 13.64 6.50 -0.64
CA ARG A 64 14.91 7.19 -0.91
C ARG A 64 16.04 6.33 -0.32
N LYS A 65 16.69 5.54 -1.17
CA LYS A 65 18.01 4.99 -0.85
C LYS A 65 19.06 6.09 -0.82
#